data_AF-A0A7S1RQJ7-F1
#
_entry.id   AF-A0A7S1RQJ7-F1
#
_cell.length_a   1.000
_cell.length_b   1.000
_cell.length_c   1.000
_cell.angle_alpha   90.00
_cell.angle_beta   90.00
_cell.angle_gamma   90.00
#
_symmetry.space_group_name_H-M   'P 1'
#
loop_
_entity.id
_entity.type
_entity.pdbx_description
1 polymer ?
#
loop_
_entity_poly.entity_id
_entity_poly.type
_entity_poly.pdbx_seq_one_letter_code
_entity_poly.pdbx_strand_id
1 'polypeptide(L)'
;HRRNDCRRRGREESPPRQYAPRPVRVYLSQLPRDMEEDEFQEIVAEYGAILQYELHREGAYKCGWVEYASKAEAEAALSELDDRRMDDWNMRLQAYIYPGGGP
;
A
#
# COMPACT_ATOMS: atom_id res chain seq x y z
N HIS A 1 9.54 -21.46 59.32
CA HIS A 1 9.62 -21.90 57.91
C HIS A 1 8.29 -21.70 57.21
N ARG A 2 8.08 -20.53 56.57
CA ARG A 2 6.96 -20.32 55.66
C ARG A 2 7.55 -19.94 54.30
N ARG A 3 7.54 -20.92 53.39
CA ARG A 3 7.85 -20.78 51.96
C ARG A 3 6.93 -19.72 51.36
N ASN A 4 7.45 -18.97 50.41
CA ASN A 4 6.80 -18.50 49.18
C ASN A 4 7.80 -17.54 48.53
N ASP A 5 8.79 -18.09 47.84
CA ASP A 5 8.72 -18.45 46.43
C ASP A 5 8.40 -17.23 45.56
N CYS A 6 9.43 -16.85 44.81
CA CYS A 6 9.51 -15.75 43.90
C CYS A 6 8.27 -15.69 43.00
N ARG A 7 7.49 -14.61 43.10
CA ARG A 7 6.52 -14.27 42.05
C ARG A 7 7.29 -13.83 40.82
N ARG A 8 7.58 -14.83 39.99
CA ARG A 8 8.10 -14.74 38.65
C ARG A 8 7.30 -13.73 37.83
N ARG A 9 8.05 -12.87 37.14
CA ARG A 9 7.83 -12.45 35.74
C ARG A 9 6.36 -12.43 35.30
N GLY A 10 5.68 -11.32 35.58
CA GLY A 10 4.63 -10.85 34.67
C GLY A 10 5.31 -10.15 33.51
N ARG A 11 5.83 -10.92 32.55
CA ARG A 11 6.13 -10.41 31.21
C ARG A 11 4.77 -10.01 30.65
N GLU A 12 4.56 -8.71 30.50
CA GLU A 12 3.39 -8.16 29.82
C GLU A 12 3.37 -8.74 28.41
N GLU A 13 2.63 -9.84 28.25
CA GLU A 13 2.25 -10.38 26.96
C GLU A 13 1.33 -9.34 26.35
N SER A 14 1.94 -8.42 25.60
CA SER A 14 1.23 -7.57 24.67
C SER A 14 0.21 -8.44 23.92
N PRO A 15 -1.05 -8.01 23.79
CA PRO A 15 -2.07 -8.80 23.09
C PRO A 15 -1.52 -9.20 21.72
N PRO A 16 -1.86 -10.39 21.19
CA PRO A 16 -1.34 -10.86 19.90
C PRO A 16 -1.54 -9.72 18.92
N ARG A 17 -0.41 -9.09 18.58
CA ARG A 17 -0.33 -7.83 17.87
C ARG A 17 -1.00 -8.09 16.54
N GLN A 18 -2.26 -7.66 16.47
CA GLN A 18 -3.29 -8.15 15.55
C GLN A 18 -2.66 -8.56 14.22
N TYR A 19 -2.49 -9.87 14.02
CA TYR A 19 -2.07 -10.43 12.73
C TYR A 19 -3.31 -10.47 11.82
N ALA A 20 -4.08 -9.37 11.80
CA ALA A 20 -4.91 -9.09 10.66
C ALA A 20 -3.94 -8.70 9.54
N PRO A 21 -4.05 -9.27 8.33
CA PRO A 21 -3.31 -8.76 7.20
C PRO A 21 -3.59 -7.25 7.12
N ARG A 22 -2.55 -6.46 7.34
CA ARG A 22 -2.69 -5.00 7.30
C ARG A 22 -2.88 -4.66 5.83
N PRO A 23 -4.01 -4.04 5.45
CA PRO A 23 -4.17 -3.58 4.08
C PRO A 23 -3.04 -2.62 3.74
N VAL A 24 -2.47 -2.78 2.54
CA VAL A 24 -1.30 -2.03 2.09
C VAL A 24 -1.74 -1.03 1.05
N ARG A 25 -1.58 0.24 1.38
CA ARG A 25 -1.99 1.33 0.48
C ARG A 25 -0.81 1.78 -0.37
N VAL A 26 -0.98 1.75 -1.67
CA VAL A 26 -0.05 2.25 -2.69
C VAL A 26 -0.61 3.56 -3.22
N TYR A 27 0.23 4.58 -3.21
CA TYR A 27 -0.07 5.85 -3.82
C TYR A 27 0.60 5.93 -5.18
N LEU A 28 -0.13 6.42 -6.17
CA LEU A 28 0.28 6.54 -7.55
C LEU A 28 0.11 8.01 -7.94
N SER A 29 1.21 8.65 -8.31
CA SER A 29 1.24 10.05 -8.71
C SER A 29 1.91 10.21 -10.06
N GLN A 30 1.66 11.36 -10.70
CA GLN A 30 2.19 11.65 -12.03
C GLN A 30 1.66 10.72 -13.11
N LEU A 31 0.40 10.28 -13.00
CA LEU A 31 -0.25 9.51 -14.07
C LEU A 31 -0.65 10.45 -15.22
N PRO A 32 -0.53 10.00 -16.49
CA PRO A 32 -0.92 10.82 -17.63
C PRO A 32 -2.42 11.07 -17.63
N ARG A 33 -2.85 12.17 -18.27
CA ARG A 33 -4.27 12.50 -18.38
C ARG A 33 -5.10 11.45 -19.13
N ASP A 34 -4.44 10.66 -19.96
CA ASP A 34 -5.04 9.62 -20.79
C ASP A 34 -5.49 8.44 -19.93
N MET A 35 -4.75 8.14 -18.85
CA MET A 35 -5.02 7.00 -17.98
C MET A 35 -6.31 7.23 -17.18
N GLU A 36 -7.33 6.44 -17.45
CA GLU A 36 -8.63 6.53 -16.78
C GLU A 36 -8.68 5.65 -15.52
N GLU A 37 -9.73 5.82 -14.70
CA GLU A 37 -9.92 5.01 -13.50
C GLU A 37 -10.14 3.53 -13.83
N ASP A 38 -10.84 3.25 -14.92
CA ASP A 38 -11.10 1.89 -15.41
C ASP A 38 -9.78 1.20 -15.79
N GLU A 39 -8.97 1.85 -16.61
CA GLU A 39 -7.66 1.37 -17.06
C GLU A 39 -6.67 1.24 -15.89
N PHE A 40 -6.68 2.22 -14.98
CA PHE A 40 -5.91 2.16 -13.75
C PHE A 40 -6.29 0.94 -12.91
N GLN A 41 -7.58 0.71 -12.70
CA GLN A 41 -8.11 -0.43 -11.97
C GLN A 41 -7.71 -1.75 -12.65
N GLU A 42 -7.83 -1.87 -13.96
CA GLU A 42 -7.42 -3.09 -14.67
C GLU A 42 -5.93 -3.37 -14.51
N ILE A 43 -5.09 -2.35 -14.66
CA ILE A 43 -3.63 -2.47 -14.51
C ILE A 43 -3.26 -2.85 -13.07
N VAL A 44 -3.82 -2.17 -12.06
CA VAL A 44 -3.55 -2.51 -10.65
C VAL A 44 -4.14 -3.87 -10.25
N ALA A 45 -5.24 -4.30 -10.87
CA ALA A 45 -5.87 -5.60 -10.64
C ALA A 45 -5.06 -6.75 -11.26
N GLU A 46 -4.34 -6.49 -12.35
CA GLU A 46 -3.42 -7.47 -12.94
C GLU A 46 -2.26 -7.81 -12.01
N TYR A 47 -1.82 -6.84 -11.18
CA TYR A 47 -0.74 -7.04 -10.21
C TYR A 47 -1.20 -7.60 -8.87
N GLY A 48 -2.47 -7.40 -8.48
CA GLY A 48 -2.96 -7.88 -7.20
C GLY A 48 -4.43 -7.61 -6.89
N ALA A 49 -4.91 -8.22 -5.81
CA ALA A 49 -6.26 -8.02 -5.31
C ALA A 49 -6.41 -6.65 -4.64
N ILE A 50 -7.10 -5.76 -5.35
CA ILE A 50 -7.49 -4.43 -4.87
C ILE A 50 -8.67 -4.56 -3.90
N LEU A 51 -8.51 -4.03 -2.71
CA LEU A 51 -9.59 -3.84 -1.73
C LEU A 51 -10.34 -2.54 -1.98
N GLN A 52 -9.60 -1.47 -2.24
CA GLN A 52 -10.15 -0.14 -2.48
C GLN A 52 -9.25 0.64 -3.40
N TYR A 53 -9.79 1.51 -4.23
CA TYR A 53 -9.03 2.42 -5.06
C TYR A 53 -9.77 3.75 -5.18
N GLU A 54 -9.03 4.80 -5.50
CA GLU A 54 -9.57 6.11 -5.80
C GLU A 54 -8.61 6.83 -6.74
N LEU A 55 -9.13 7.32 -7.86
CA LEU A 55 -8.37 8.14 -8.79
C LEU A 55 -8.87 9.58 -8.74
N HIS A 56 -7.96 10.50 -8.46
CA HIS A 56 -8.21 11.93 -8.51
C HIS A 56 -7.48 12.58 -9.70
N ARG A 57 -8.09 13.60 -10.27
CA ARG A 57 -7.45 14.45 -11.28
C ARG A 57 -6.99 15.74 -10.62
N GLU A 58 -5.69 15.98 -10.59
CA GLU A 58 -5.10 17.17 -10.02
C GLU A 58 -4.54 18.06 -11.14
N GLY A 59 -5.46 18.79 -11.79
CA GLY A 59 -5.14 19.79 -12.81
C GLY A 59 -4.40 19.21 -14.03
N ALA A 60 -3.07 19.20 -13.97
CA ALA A 60 -2.17 18.80 -15.05
C ALA A 60 -1.84 17.30 -15.07
N TYR A 61 -2.01 16.59 -13.95
CA TYR A 61 -1.75 15.16 -13.83
C TYR A 61 -2.87 14.46 -13.06
N LYS A 62 -2.93 13.15 -13.17
CA LYS A 62 -3.78 12.32 -12.33
C LYS A 62 -2.95 11.73 -11.19
N CYS A 63 -3.60 11.54 -10.05
CA CYS A 63 -3.03 10.95 -8.86
C CYS A 63 -4.10 10.07 -8.23
N GLY A 64 -3.75 8.84 -7.90
CA GLY A 64 -4.67 7.88 -7.32
C GLY A 64 -3.99 7.11 -6.22
N TRP A 65 -4.80 6.40 -5.45
CA TRP A 65 -4.28 5.43 -4.51
C TRP A 65 -5.09 4.16 -4.63
N VAL A 66 -4.44 3.07 -4.28
CA VAL A 66 -5.00 1.72 -4.30
C VAL A 66 -4.61 1.03 -3.01
N GLU A 67 -5.50 0.25 -2.45
CA GLU A 67 -5.30 -0.54 -1.25
C GLU A 67 -5.34 -2.02 -1.61
N TYR A 68 -4.27 -2.74 -1.30
CA TYR A 68 -4.10 -4.16 -1.56
C TYR A 68 -4.27 -4.98 -0.30
N ALA A 69 -4.67 -6.25 -0.48
CA ALA A 69 -4.74 -7.22 0.60
C ALA A 69 -3.36 -7.64 1.13
N SER A 70 -2.33 -7.67 0.25
CA SER A 70 -0.97 -8.07 0.61
C SER A 70 0.09 -7.07 0.18
N LYS A 71 1.16 -6.97 0.97
CA LYS A 71 2.35 -6.17 0.63
C LYS A 71 3.06 -6.69 -0.62
N ALA A 72 3.10 -8.00 -0.82
CA ALA A 72 3.78 -8.60 -1.97
C ALA A 72 3.17 -8.13 -3.31
N GLU A 73 1.83 -8.07 -3.37
CA GLU A 73 1.07 -7.57 -4.52
C GLU A 73 1.35 -6.07 -4.76
N ALA A 74 1.31 -5.29 -3.67
CA ALA A 74 1.64 -3.87 -3.70
C ALA A 74 3.08 -3.59 -4.17
N GLU A 75 4.06 -4.42 -3.78
CA GLU A 75 5.46 -4.30 -4.20
C GLU A 75 5.67 -4.64 -5.67
N ALA A 76 4.92 -5.61 -6.19
CA ALA A 76 4.93 -5.94 -7.62
C ALA A 76 4.36 -4.78 -8.45
N ALA A 77 3.19 -4.27 -8.07
CA ALA A 77 2.58 -3.11 -8.71
C ALA A 77 3.48 -1.89 -8.61
N LEU A 78 4.09 -1.65 -7.45
CA LEU A 78 5.06 -0.58 -7.23
C LEU A 78 6.23 -0.68 -8.22
N SER A 79 6.88 -1.83 -8.34
CA SER A 79 8.08 -1.96 -9.18
C SER A 79 7.81 -1.83 -10.68
N GLU A 80 6.59 -2.14 -11.13
CA GLU A 80 6.18 -2.02 -12.53
C GLU A 80 5.62 -0.64 -12.87
N LEU A 81 4.91 -0.02 -11.92
CA LEU A 81 4.31 1.30 -12.08
C LEU A 81 5.29 2.42 -11.77
N ASP A 82 6.11 2.29 -10.73
CA ASP A 82 7.24 3.18 -10.47
C ASP A 82 8.26 3.03 -11.61
N ASP A 83 8.70 4.15 -12.17
CA ASP A 83 9.61 4.22 -13.31
C ASP A 83 8.97 3.98 -14.69
N ARG A 84 7.68 3.65 -14.77
CA ARG A 84 7.01 3.50 -16.06
C ARG A 84 6.99 4.84 -16.80
N ARG A 85 7.64 4.89 -17.96
CA ARG A 85 7.57 6.01 -18.90
C ARG A 85 6.46 5.71 -19.89
N MET A 86 5.49 6.62 -20.00
CA MET A 86 4.48 6.56 -21.04
C MET A 86 4.97 7.39 -22.23
N ASP A 87 4.81 6.89 -23.46
CA ASP A 87 5.27 7.60 -24.67
C ASP A 87 4.69 9.02 -24.80
N ASP A 88 3.48 9.26 -24.27
CA ASP A 88 2.82 10.56 -24.26
C ASP A 88 3.14 11.43 -23.03
N TRP A 89 3.96 10.93 -22.08
CA TRP A 89 4.25 11.60 -20.80
C TRP A 89 5.75 11.72 -20.53
N ASN A 90 6.25 12.95 -20.49
CA ASN A 90 7.67 13.22 -20.22
C ASN A 90 8.07 13.01 -18.75
N MET A 91 7.10 12.76 -17.86
CA MET A 91 7.33 12.45 -16.45
C MET A 91 7.28 10.94 -16.21
N ARG A 92 8.01 10.48 -15.20
CA ARG A 92 7.95 9.09 -14.76
C ARG A 92 6.74 8.92 -13.86
N LEU A 93 6.04 7.81 -14.01
CA LEU A 93 5.00 7.46 -13.06
C LEU A 93 5.66 7.14 -11.72
N GLN A 94 5.14 7.74 -10.66
CA GLN A 94 5.67 7.61 -9.30
C GLN A 94 4.69 6.80 -8.47
N ALA A 95 5.05 5.56 -8.18
CA ALA A 95 4.32 4.72 -7.27
C ALA A 95 5.08 4.64 -5.95
N TYR A 96 4.40 4.62 -4.82
CA TYR A 96 5.02 4.31 -3.53
C TYR A 96 4.04 3.60 -2.61
N ILE A 97 4.50 2.56 -1.93
CA ILE A 97 3.77 1.98 -0.82
C ILE A 97 3.81 2.98 0.31
N TYR A 98 2.65 3.39 0.82
CA TYR A 98 2.55 4.12 2.06
C TYR A 98 2.58 3.10 3.20
N PRO A 99 3.70 2.95 3.94
CA PRO A 99 3.68 2.16 5.15
C PRO A 99 2.76 2.87 6.13
N GLY A 100 1.55 2.31 6.34
CA GLY A 100 0.66 2.69 7.43
C GLY A 100 1.36 2.46 8.76
N GLY A 101 2.17 3.44 9.16
CA GLY A 101 3.10 3.39 10.27
C GLY A 101 3.34 4.78 10.84
N GLY A 102 2.33 5.30 11.52
CA GLY A 102 2.46 6.38 12.50
C GLY A 102 1.67 6.00 13.76
N PRO A 103 2.12 6.41 14.95
CA PRO A 103 2.07 5.67 16.23
C PRO A 103 0.69 5.37 16.81
#